data_AF-A0A7C4AVM0-F1
#
_entry.id   AF-A0A7C4AVM0-F1
#
_cell.length_a   1.000
_cell.length_b   1.000
_cell.length_c   1.000
_cell.angle_alpha   90.00
_cell.angle_beta   90.00
_cell.angle_gamma   90.00
#
_symmetry.space_group_name_H-M   'P 1'
#
loop_
_entity.id
_entity.type
_entity.pdbx_description
1 polymer ?
#
loop_
_entity_poly.entity_id
_entity_poly.type
_entity_poly.pdbx_seq_one_letter_code
_entity_poly.pdbx_strand_id
1 'polypeptide(L)' 'MIYRHKILKKLEHLFKFIEASKKRRGYPPTLREISKKFSISVGSAFNYLHRLEQLEVIKRRTGHKKKLARGIKSI' A
#
# COMPACT_ATOMS: atom_id res chain seq x y z
N MET A 1 -19.59 0.48 -16.96
CA MET A 1 -18.98 0.45 -15.60
C MET A 1 -17.53 -0.08 -15.64
N ILE A 2 -16.64 0.51 -16.44
CA ILE A 2 -15.29 -0.07 -16.74
C ILE A 2 -14.23 0.28 -15.68
N TYR A 3 -14.43 1.39 -14.96
CA TYR A 3 -13.45 1.94 -14.01
C TYR A 3 -13.20 1.05 -12.77
N ARG A 4 -14.21 0.32 -12.32
CA ARG A 4 -14.14 -0.49 -11.09
C ARG A 4 -13.16 -1.66 -11.24
N HIS A 5 -13.14 -2.29 -12.40
CA HIS A 5 -12.31 -3.46 -12.68
C HIS A 5 -10.82 -3.10 -12.85
N LYS A 6 -10.50 -1.97 -13.49
CA LYS A 6 -9.10 -1.47 -13.59
C LYS A 6 -8.52 -1.09 -12.21
N ILE A 7 -9.35 -0.52 -11.33
CA ILE A 7 -8.95 -0.16 -9.96
C ILE A 7 -8.60 -1.41 -9.14
N LEU A 8 -9.38 -2.48 -9.27
CA LEU A 8 -9.11 -3.75 -8.59
C LEU A 8 -7.76 -4.36 -9.01
N LYS A 9 -7.46 -4.40 -10.32
CA LYS A 9 -6.16 -4.90 -10.81
C LYS A 9 -4.97 -4.12 -10.25
N LYS A 10 -5.08 -2.78 -10.18
CA LYS A 10 -4.03 -1.93 -9.58
C LYS A 10 -3.85 -2.19 -8.09
N LEU A 11 -4.94 -2.37 -7.34
CA LEU A 11 -4.90 -2.68 -5.91
C LEU A 11 -4.28 -4.07 -5.67
N GLU A 12 -4.62 -5.06 -6.49
CA GLU A 12 -4.04 -6.40 -6.43
C GLU A 12 -2.53 -6.38 -6.70
N HIS A 13 -2.08 -5.65 -7.72
CA HIS A 13 -0.66 -5.47 -7.99
C HIS A 13 0.06 -4.76 -6.85
N LEU A 14 -0.57 -3.76 -6.23
CA LEU A 14 -0.03 -3.07 -5.08
C LEU A 14 0.13 -4.02 -3.88
N PHE A 15 -0.88 -4.84 -3.59
CA PHE A 15 -0.84 -5.83 -2.53
C PHE A 15 0.28 -6.85 -2.76
N LYS A 16 0.36 -7.42 -3.97
CA LYS A 16 1.46 -8.33 -4.36
C LYS A 16 2.83 -7.70 -4.18
N PHE A 17 2.99 -6.42 -4.52
CA PHE A 17 4.24 -5.69 -4.32
C PHE A 17 4.60 -5.51 -2.84
N ILE A 18 3.61 -5.21 -1.99
CA ILE A 18 3.79 -5.08 -0.53
C ILE A 18 4.24 -6.42 0.06
N GLU A 19 3.55 -7.51 -0.26
CA GLU A 19 3.89 -8.86 0.21
C GLU A 19 5.26 -9.31 -0.29
N ALA A 20 5.57 -9.11 -1.58
CA ALA A 20 6.88 -9.44 -2.12
C ALA A 20 8.00 -8.65 -1.44
N SER A 21 7.77 -7.36 -1.13
CA SER A 21 8.75 -6.52 -0.43
C SER A 21 8.95 -7.00 1.02
N LYS A 22 7.87 -7.34 1.72
CA LYS A 22 7.91 -7.91 3.07
C LYS A 22 8.67 -9.24 3.07
N LYS A 23 8.41 -10.14 2.11
CA LYS A 23 9.10 -11.43 1.98
C LYS A 23 10.58 -11.28 1.64
N ARG A 24 10.94 -10.35 0.75
CA ARG A 24 12.35 -10.16 0.33
C ARG A 24 13.20 -9.44 1.37
N ARG A 25 12.66 -8.45 2.07
CA ARG A 25 13.44 -7.51 2.89
C ARG A 25 13.14 -7.62 4.39
N GLY A 26 12.07 -8.33 4.77
CA GLY A 26 11.57 -8.42 6.14
C GLY A 26 10.67 -7.25 6.56
N TYR A 27 10.46 -6.26 5.69
CA TYR A 27 9.65 -5.07 5.99
C TYR A 27 8.83 -4.63 4.77
N PRO A 28 7.65 -4.02 5.00
CA PRO A 28 6.82 -3.48 3.92
C PRO A 28 7.50 -2.30 3.21
N PRO A 29 7.11 -2.01 1.97
CA PRO A 29 7.60 -0.83 1.27
C PRO A 29 7.01 0.44 1.85
N THR A 30 7.76 1.54 1.76
CA THR A 30 7.30 2.87 2.14
C THR A 30 6.38 3.49 1.09
N LEU A 31 5.63 4.53 1.47
CA LEU A 31 4.81 5.33 0.54
C LEU A 31 5.61 5.86 -0.66
N ARG A 32 6.86 6.26 -0.44
CA ARG A 32 7.76 6.76 -1.51
C ARG A 32 8.18 5.65 -2.46
N GLU A 33 8.47 4.45 -1.94
CA GLU A 33 8.81 3.30 -2.78
C GLU A 33 7.62 2.84 -3.62
N ILE A 34 6.42 2.84 -3.04
CA ILE A 34 5.18 2.54 -3.77
C ILE A 34 4.95 3.59 -4.87
N SER A 35 5.04 4.87 -4.53
CA SER A 35 4.90 5.98 -5.48
C SER A 35 5.88 5.84 -6.66
N LYS A 36 7.15 5.55 -6.38
CA LYS A 36 8.19 5.34 -7.40
C LYS A 36 7.92 4.09 -8.24
N LYS A 37 7.53 2.96 -7.62
CA LYS A 37 7.28 1.70 -8.34
C LYS A 37 6.09 1.77 -9.29
N PHE A 38 5.04 2.48 -8.91
CA PHE A 38 3.81 2.59 -9.69
C PHE A 38 3.72 3.87 -10.53
N SER A 39 4.74 4.73 -10.49
CA SER A 39 4.75 6.05 -11.16
C SER A 39 3.50 6.88 -10.85
N ILE A 40 3.12 6.92 -9.57
CA ILE A 40 1.95 7.66 -9.08
C ILE A 40 2.38 8.68 -8.03
N SER A 41 1.55 9.68 -7.79
CA SER A 41 1.78 10.61 -6.68
C SER A 41 1.76 9.90 -5.32
N VAL A 42 2.48 10.46 -4.34
CA VAL A 42 2.47 9.96 -2.96
C VAL A 42 1.06 9.99 -2.37
N GLY A 43 0.24 10.99 -2.73
CA GLY A 43 -1.17 11.06 -2.32
C GLY A 43 -2.02 9.93 -2.91
N SER A 44 -1.82 9.59 -4.19
CA SER A 44 -2.48 8.45 -4.82
C SER A 44 -2.06 7.13 -4.18
N ALA A 45 -0.77 6.96 -3.86
CA ALA A 45 -0.28 5.79 -3.12
C ALA A 45 -0.92 5.67 -1.73
N PHE A 46 -1.09 6.79 -1.02
CA PHE A 46 -1.79 6.83 0.26
C PHE A 46 -3.27 6.41 0.13
N ASN A 47 -3.98 6.92 -0.89
CA ASN A 47 -5.37 6.54 -1.16
C ASN A 47 -5.51 5.05 -1.49
N TYR A 48 -4.60 4.48 -2.28
CA TYR A 48 -4.63 3.05 -2.57
C TYR A 48 -4.36 2.19 -1.33
N LEU A 49 -3.41 2.58 -0.48
CA LEU A 49 -3.18 1.91 0.80
C LEU A 49 -4.39 2.02 1.71
N HIS A 50 -5.04 3.18 1.76
CA HIS A 50 -6.26 3.35 2.55
C HIS A 50 -7.39 2.45 2.05
N ARG A 51 -7.54 2.28 0.72
CA ARG A 51 -8.50 1.31 0.16
C ARG A 51 -8.16 -0.13 0.52
N LEU A 52 -6.89 -0.53 0.47
CA LEU A 52 -6.47 -1.87 0.91
C LEU A 52 -6.74 -2.08 2.41
N GLU A 53 -6.63 -1.04 3.23
CA GLU A 53 -6.96 -1.10 4.66
C GLU A 53 -8.47 -1.22 4.90
N GLN A 54 -9.30 -0.50 4.13
CA GLN A 54 -10.76 -0.63 4.16
C GLN A 54 -11.24 -2.01 3.68
N LEU A 55 -10.45 -2.68 2.84
CA LEU A 55 -10.69 -4.07 2.42
C LEU A 55 -10.13 -5.10 3.41
N GLU A 56 -9.63 -4.66 4.57
CA GLU A 56 -9.08 -5.49 5.65
C GLU A 56 -7.92 -6.42 5.26
N VAL A 57 -7.29 -6.20 4.10
CA VAL A 57 -6.15 -6.99 3.63
C VAL A 57 -4.81 -6.50 4.18
N ILE A 58 -4.75 -5.25 4.64
CA ILE A 58 -3.58 -4.69 5.34
C ILE A 58 -4.03 -3.84 6.52
N LYS A 59 -3.19 -3.70 7.55
CA LYS A 59 -3.35 -2.71 8.62
C LYS A 59 -2.17 -1.76 8.62
N ARG A 60 -2.41 -0.45 8.74
CA ARG A 60 -1.34 0.51 8.95
C ARG A 60 -1.15 0.75 10.43
N ARG A 61 0.09 0.68 10.92
CA ARG A 61 0.44 1.17 12.26
C ARG A 61 0.54 2.69 12.19
N THR A 62 -0.57 3.37 12.42
CA THR A 62 -0.59 4.81 12.68
C THR A 62 -0.26 5.03 14.15
N GLY A 63 1.01 5.32 14.46
CA GLY A 63 1.37 5.78 15.80
C GLY A 63 0.73 7.14 16.07
N HIS A 64 -0.01 7.28 17.17
CA HIS A 64 -0.80 8.47 17.57
C HIS A 64 -0.04 9.80 17.63
N LYS A 65 1.29 9.85 17.44
CA LYS A 65 2.09 11.09 17.52
C LYS A 65 3.12 11.31 16.41
N LYS A 66 3.46 10.32 15.57
CA LYS A 66 4.42 10.48 14.46
C LYS A 66 4.11 9.50 13.33
N LYS A 67 4.04 9.98 12.08
CA LYS A 67 3.96 9.13 10.87
C LYS A 67 5.20 8.22 10.85
N LEU A 68 5.05 6.96 11.24
CA LEU A 68 6.12 5.98 11.16
C LEU A 68 6.46 5.75 9.68
N ALA A 69 7.73 5.91 9.31
CA ALA A 69 8.19 5.77 7.92
C ALA A 69 7.83 4.41 7.29
N ARG A 70 7.65 3.36 8.11
CA ARG A 70 7.42 1.96 7.72
C ARG A 70 6.22 1.31 8.42
N GLY A 71 5.15 2.08 8.66
CA GLY A 71 3.98 1.64 9.43
C GLY A 71 2.98 0.77 8.66
N ILE A 72 3.38 -0.25 7.90
CA ILE A 72 2.44 -1.18 7.25
C ILE A 72 2.61 -2.57 7.88
N LYS A 73 1.51 -3.21 8.28
CA LYS A 73 1.47 -4.58 8.81
C LYS A 73 0.44 -5.34 7.97
N SER A 74 0.85 -6.33 7.18
CA SER A 74 -0.14 -7.27 6.61
C SER A 74 -0.77 -8.05 7.75
N ILE A 75 -2.09 -8.19 7.71
CA ILE A 75 -2.82 -9.15 8.54
C ILE A 75 -2.52 -10.54 8.00
#